data_AF-G5NMU7-F1
#
_entry.id   AF-G5NMU7-F1
#
_cell.length_a   1.000
_cell.length_b   1.000
_cell.length_c   1.000
_cell.angle_alpha   90.00
_cell.angle_beta   90.00
_cell.angle_gamma   90.00
#
_symmetry.space_group_name_H-M   'P 1'
#
loop_
_entity.id
_entity.type
_entity.pdbx_description
1 polymer ?
#
loop_
_entity_poly.entity_id
_entity_poly.type
_entity_poly.pdbx_seq_one_letter_code
_entity_poly.pdbx_strand_id
1 'polypeptide(L)'
;MTSVLLPEGHQTLEQDDDGLIYWEKHEIPAFIFYIYDIPVHILKNFERVTHYLSKDYSKTVDNKYWMNHCQHCHMKQGDFQLHCEVDGAFTPANREQASGIYLTRIEQSFSASCGGISHEHLHVRFGSEEAFLTSGEWFPYMDKI
;
A
#
# COMPACT_ATOMS: atom_id res chain seq x y z
N MET A 1 -7.93 -1.50 9.24
CA MET A 1 -6.61 -1.03 8.78
C MET A 1 -6.84 -0.28 7.48
N THR A 2 -5.97 0.66 7.16
CA THR A 2 -6.09 1.52 5.98
C THR A 2 -4.76 1.51 5.24
N SER A 3 -4.83 1.43 3.91
CA SER A 3 -3.68 1.54 3.02
C SER A 3 -4.07 2.34 1.78
N VAL A 4 -3.08 2.68 0.95
CA VAL A 4 -3.26 3.40 -0.31
C VAL A 4 -2.90 2.45 -1.45
N LEU A 5 -3.86 2.23 -2.34
CA LEU A 5 -3.67 1.54 -3.61
C LEU A 5 -3.58 2.57 -4.74
N LEU A 6 -2.48 2.57 -5.48
CA LEU A 6 -2.30 3.33 -6.69
C LEU A 6 -2.86 2.54 -7.89
N PRO A 7 -3.63 3.18 -8.78
CA PRO A 7 -4.16 2.51 -9.98
C PRO A 7 -3.06 2.25 -11.01
N GLU A 8 -3.37 1.44 -12.03
CA GLU A 8 -2.55 1.36 -13.25
C GLU A 8 -2.23 2.76 -13.81
N GLY A 9 -1.01 2.92 -14.29
CA GLY A 9 -0.48 4.15 -14.87
C GLY A 9 0.08 5.15 -13.86
N HIS A 10 0.17 4.77 -12.58
CA HIS A 10 0.93 5.56 -11.59
C HIS A 10 2.41 5.59 -11.93
N GLN A 11 3.11 6.56 -11.33
CA GLN A 11 4.54 6.74 -11.55
C GLN A 11 5.31 6.79 -10.24
N THR A 12 6.52 6.23 -10.26
CA THR A 12 7.50 6.34 -9.18
C THR A 12 8.72 7.11 -9.67
N LEU A 13 9.39 7.81 -8.76
CA LEU A 13 10.61 8.54 -9.06
C LEU A 13 11.80 7.63 -8.75
N GLU A 14 12.44 7.13 -9.80
CA GLU A 14 13.53 6.17 -9.71
C GLU A 14 14.88 6.83 -10.00
N GLN A 15 15.95 6.16 -9.59
CA GLN A 15 17.33 6.50 -9.92
C GLN A 15 18.05 5.25 -10.44
N ASP A 16 18.66 5.33 -11.62
CA ASP A 16 19.48 4.24 -12.16
C ASP A 16 20.90 4.21 -11.56
N ASP A 17 21.67 3.19 -11.95
CA ASP A 17 23.05 2.97 -11.51
C ASP A 17 24.00 4.13 -11.87
N ASP A 18 23.67 4.92 -12.89
CA ASP A 18 24.44 6.10 -13.34
C ASP A 18 23.99 7.39 -12.62
N GLY A 19 22.97 7.31 -11.75
CA GLY A 19 22.44 8.40 -10.96
C GLY A 19 21.40 9.26 -11.68
N LEU A 20 20.96 8.88 -12.89
CA LEU A 20 19.91 9.57 -13.63
C LEU A 20 18.57 9.37 -12.93
N ILE A 21 17.87 10.47 -12.67
CA ILE A 21 16.54 10.47 -12.07
C ILE A 21 15.48 10.47 -13.17
N TYR A 22 14.55 9.54 -13.12
CA TYR A 22 13.45 9.43 -14.09
C TYR A 22 12.14 9.00 -13.43
N TRP A 23 11.03 9.26 -14.11
CA TRP A 23 9.72 8.75 -13.71
C TRP A 23 9.45 7.43 -14.42
N GLU A 24 9.36 6.34 -13.67
CA GLU A 24 8.91 5.06 -14.19
C GLU A 24 7.39 4.99 -14.15
N LYS A 25 6.75 4.52 -15.22
CA LYS A 25 5.30 4.29 -15.28
C LYS A 25 5.02 2.81 -15.06
N HIS A 26 4.11 2.50 -14.15
CA HIS A 26 3.73 1.12 -13.81
C HIS A 26 2.37 0.77 -14.41
N GLU A 27 2.27 -0.41 -15.03
CA GLU A 27 1.04 -0.86 -15.71
C GLU A 27 0.17 -1.79 -14.84
N ILE A 28 0.57 -2.03 -13.60
CA ILE A 28 -0.22 -2.80 -12.62
C ILE A 28 -0.49 -1.94 -11.38
N PRO A 29 -1.65 -2.09 -10.71
CA PRO A 29 -1.91 -1.38 -9.45
C PRO A 29 -0.90 -1.76 -8.37
N ALA A 30 -0.74 -0.90 -7.36
CA ALA A 30 0.23 -1.16 -6.28
C ALA A 30 -0.21 -0.59 -4.94
N PHE A 31 0.05 -1.33 -3.86
CA PHE A 31 0.00 -0.74 -2.52
C PHE A 31 1.31 -0.01 -2.26
N ILE A 32 1.20 1.18 -1.66
CA ILE A 32 2.37 1.88 -1.10
C ILE A 32 2.37 1.76 0.43
N PHE A 33 3.56 1.69 1.01
CA PHE A 33 3.75 1.54 2.45
C PHE A 33 5.04 2.23 2.89
N TYR A 34 5.23 2.33 4.21
CA TYR A 34 6.20 3.23 4.83
C TYR A 34 6.02 4.68 4.33
N ILE A 35 4.78 5.18 4.32
CA ILE A 35 4.48 6.52 3.79
C ILE A 35 5.04 7.58 4.74
N TYR A 36 6.11 8.27 4.33
CA TYR A 36 6.78 9.28 5.13
C TYR A 36 6.03 10.62 5.12
N ASP A 37 5.50 11.01 3.98
CA ASP A 37 4.82 12.29 3.82
C ASP A 37 3.69 12.23 2.79
N ILE A 38 2.61 12.95 3.08
CA ILE A 38 1.43 13.08 2.23
C ILE A 38 1.05 14.57 2.24
N PRO A 39 0.89 15.21 1.08
CA PRO A 39 0.41 16.58 1.00
C PRO A 39 -0.92 16.78 1.74
N VAL A 40 -1.04 17.90 2.46
CA VAL A 40 -2.21 18.19 3.33
C VAL A 40 -3.55 18.12 2.59
N HIS A 41 -3.58 18.50 1.31
CA HIS A 41 -4.81 18.44 0.51
C HIS A 41 -5.26 17.01 0.19
N ILE A 42 -4.32 16.05 0.15
CA ILE A 42 -4.59 14.62 -0.01
C ILE A 42 -5.01 13.99 1.32
N LEU A 43 -4.42 14.43 2.45
CA LEU A 43 -4.76 13.92 3.79
C LEU A 43 -6.26 14.04 4.10
N LYS A 44 -6.91 15.09 3.61
CA LYS A 44 -8.37 15.27 3.77
C LYS A 44 -9.20 14.14 3.14
N ASN A 45 -8.67 13.41 2.16
CA ASN A 45 -9.40 12.29 1.58
C ASN A 45 -9.51 11.09 2.53
N PHE A 46 -8.61 10.98 3.51
CA PHE A 46 -8.73 9.91 4.51
C PHE A 46 -9.99 10.08 5.36
N GLU A 47 -10.52 11.29 5.51
CA GLU A 47 -11.81 11.53 6.21
C GLU A 47 -13.01 10.86 5.51
N ARG A 48 -12.85 10.42 4.26
CA ARG A 48 -13.90 9.69 3.51
C ARG A 48 -14.01 8.22 3.93
N VAL A 49 -13.04 7.71 4.69
CA VAL A 49 -13.02 6.34 5.19
C VAL A 49 -12.76 6.35 6.70
N THR A 50 -13.31 5.39 7.43
CA THR A 50 -12.92 5.22 8.83
C THR A 50 -11.48 4.70 8.87
N HIS A 51 -10.54 5.53 9.34
CA HIS A 51 -9.12 5.18 9.43
C HIS A 51 -8.54 5.51 10.81
N TYR A 52 -7.45 4.81 11.14
CA TYR A 52 -6.67 5.01 12.37
C TYR A 52 -5.19 5.17 12.05
N LEU A 53 -4.90 5.76 10.87
CA LEU A 53 -3.54 6.12 10.46
C LEU A 53 -3.07 7.35 11.23
N SER A 54 -1.86 7.29 11.78
CA SER A 54 -1.20 8.46 12.34
C SER A 54 0.31 8.40 12.14
N LYS A 55 0.96 9.59 12.09
CA LYS A 55 2.42 9.68 11.94
C LYS A 55 3.09 9.37 13.27
N ASP A 56 3.81 8.26 13.33
CA ASP A 56 4.43 7.76 14.56
C ASP A 56 5.80 7.13 14.25
N TYR A 57 6.64 6.99 15.28
CA TYR A 57 7.98 6.42 15.18
C TYR A 57 7.95 4.89 15.34
N SER A 58 8.55 4.18 14.38
CA SER A 58 8.81 2.75 14.44
C SER A 58 10.26 2.50 14.85
N LYS A 59 10.46 1.73 15.93
CA LYS A 59 11.80 1.29 16.33
C LYS A 59 12.44 0.33 15.32
N THR A 60 11.62 -0.50 14.65
CA THR A 60 12.11 -1.50 13.70
C THR A 60 12.67 -0.86 12.42
N VAL A 61 12.05 0.22 11.96
CA VAL A 61 12.46 0.97 10.75
C VAL A 61 13.34 2.17 11.11
N ASP A 62 13.48 2.49 12.40
CA ASP A 62 14.15 3.67 12.94
C ASP A 62 13.72 4.99 12.26
N ASN A 63 12.43 5.12 11.95
CA ASN A 63 11.91 6.30 11.25
C ASN A 63 10.43 6.56 11.61
N LYS A 64 9.96 7.77 11.31
CA LYS A 64 8.55 8.16 11.41
C LYS A 64 7.85 8.01 10.06
N TYR A 65 6.71 7.32 10.06
CA TYR A 65 5.84 7.20 8.89
C TYR A 65 4.38 7.14 9.33
N TRP A 66 3.46 7.33 8.38
CA TRP A 66 2.03 7.11 8.58
C TRP A 66 1.76 5.63 8.75
N MET A 67 1.47 5.20 9.97
CA MET A 67 1.22 3.79 10.30
C MET A 67 -0.16 3.60 10.89
N ASN A 68 -0.66 2.38 10.80
CA ASN A 68 -1.95 2.02 11.39
C ASN A 68 -1.83 1.90 12.91
N HIS A 69 -2.87 2.32 13.63
CA HIS A 69 -3.04 2.08 15.06
C HIS A 69 -4.32 1.30 15.33
N CYS A 70 -4.27 0.38 16.30
CA CYS A 70 -5.46 -0.36 16.69
C CYS A 70 -6.54 0.60 17.22
N GLN A 71 -7.77 0.49 16.71
CA GLN A 71 -8.90 1.33 17.14
C GLN A 71 -9.28 1.20 18.62
N HIS A 72 -8.92 0.08 19.26
CA HIS A 72 -9.30 -0.21 20.64
C HIS A 72 -8.20 0.10 21.65
N CYS A 73 -6.96 -0.26 21.34
CA CYS A 73 -5.83 -0.15 22.27
C CYS A 73 -4.73 0.80 21.80
N HIS A 74 -4.84 1.37 20.60
CA HIS A 74 -3.87 2.28 19.99
C HIS A 74 -2.46 1.70 19.83
N MET A 75 -2.31 0.38 19.90
CA MET A 75 -1.04 -0.26 19.57
C MET A 75 -0.70 -0.05 18.10
N LYS A 76 0.58 0.21 17.83
CA LYS A 76 1.13 0.40 16.49
C LYS A 76 1.03 -0.89 15.69
N GLN A 77 0.58 -0.79 14.45
CA GLN A 77 0.52 -1.88 13.48
C GLN A 77 1.49 -1.53 12.35
N GLY A 78 2.66 -2.17 12.37
CA GLY A 78 3.74 -1.86 11.44
C GLY A 78 3.48 -2.39 10.04
N ASP A 79 3.89 -1.63 9.02
CA ASP A 79 3.58 -1.91 7.63
C ASP A 79 4.17 -3.23 7.11
N PHE A 80 5.31 -3.69 7.66
CA PHE A 80 5.91 -4.99 7.31
C PHE A 80 4.90 -6.15 7.47
N GLN A 81 4.20 -6.20 8.61
CA GLN A 81 3.20 -7.23 8.88
C GLN A 81 1.97 -7.10 7.96
N LEU A 82 1.68 -5.89 7.49
CA LEU A 82 0.50 -5.61 6.68
C LEU A 82 0.75 -5.85 5.18
N HIS A 83 1.98 -5.62 4.71
CA HIS A 83 2.32 -5.51 3.29
C HIS A 83 3.41 -6.46 2.80
N CYS A 84 4.24 -7.02 3.70
CA CYS A 84 5.40 -7.82 3.33
C CYS A 84 5.29 -9.28 3.80
N GLU A 85 4.53 -9.53 4.86
CA GLU A 85 4.32 -10.87 5.40
C GLU A 85 3.27 -11.67 4.62
N VAL A 86 3.39 -13.00 4.67
CA VAL A 86 2.34 -13.90 4.20
C VAL A 86 1.10 -13.74 5.09
N ASP A 87 -0.09 -13.70 4.50
CA ASP A 87 -1.36 -13.44 5.19
C ASP A 87 -1.46 -12.05 5.87
N GLY A 88 -0.60 -11.12 5.46
CA GLY A 88 -0.75 -9.70 5.76
C GLY A 88 -2.09 -9.17 5.23
N ALA A 89 -2.64 -8.18 5.92
CA ALA A 89 -3.97 -7.64 5.61
C ALA A 89 -4.09 -7.10 4.18
N PHE A 90 -2.98 -6.72 3.55
CA PHE A 90 -2.89 -6.24 2.19
C PHE A 90 -1.96 -7.12 1.33
N THR A 91 -1.78 -8.40 1.68
CA THR A 91 -1.08 -9.42 0.88
C THR A 91 -1.98 -10.64 0.62
N PRO A 92 -3.16 -10.45 -0.02
CA PRO A 92 -4.15 -11.50 -0.19
C PRO A 92 -3.59 -12.70 -0.96
N ALA A 93 -4.08 -13.88 -0.59
CA ALA A 93 -3.63 -15.17 -1.08
C ALA A 93 -4.57 -15.90 -2.01
N ASN A 94 -5.82 -15.47 -2.01
CA ASN A 94 -6.91 -16.01 -2.80
C ASN A 94 -7.98 -14.92 -2.94
N ARG A 95 -9.00 -15.20 -3.75
CA ARG A 95 -10.08 -14.25 -4.03
C ARG A 95 -10.88 -13.89 -2.78
N GLU A 96 -11.06 -14.85 -1.87
CA GLU A 96 -11.80 -14.65 -0.61
C GLU A 96 -11.10 -13.64 0.30
N GLN A 97 -9.77 -13.70 0.39
CA GLN A 97 -8.99 -12.70 1.12
C GLN A 97 -9.00 -11.36 0.40
N ALA A 98 -8.88 -11.34 -0.94
CA ALA A 98 -8.92 -10.11 -1.72
C ALA A 98 -10.27 -9.37 -1.60
N SER A 99 -11.40 -10.09 -1.57
CA SER A 99 -12.73 -9.49 -1.39
C SER A 99 -12.95 -8.91 0.01
N GLY A 100 -12.13 -9.30 0.99
CA GLY A 100 -12.10 -8.67 2.31
C GLY A 100 -11.50 -7.25 2.32
N ILE A 101 -10.93 -6.79 1.20
CA ILE A 101 -10.36 -5.45 1.04
C ILE A 101 -11.39 -4.54 0.38
N TYR A 102 -11.84 -3.52 1.11
CA TYR A 102 -12.77 -2.52 0.62
C TYR A 102 -12.02 -1.30 0.04
N LEU A 103 -12.37 -0.93 -1.19
CA LEU A 103 -11.77 0.18 -1.93
C LEU A 103 -12.75 1.34 -2.07
N THR A 104 -12.39 2.49 -1.50
CA THR A 104 -13.06 3.76 -1.76
C THR A 104 -12.27 4.53 -2.81
N ARG A 105 -12.85 4.77 -3.98
CA ARG A 105 -12.19 5.52 -5.06
C ARG A 105 -12.14 7.01 -4.75
N ILE A 106 -10.96 7.60 -4.90
CA ILE A 106 -10.72 9.03 -4.76
C ILE A 106 -10.34 9.63 -6.11
N GLU A 107 -11.23 10.44 -6.70
CA GLU A 107 -10.99 11.13 -7.98
C GLU A 107 -10.15 12.41 -7.76
N GLN A 108 -8.93 12.26 -7.28
CA GLN A 108 -7.96 13.33 -7.09
C GLN A 108 -6.57 12.83 -7.46
N SER A 109 -5.74 13.71 -8.05
CA SER A 109 -4.32 13.44 -8.23
C SER A 109 -3.68 13.11 -6.88
N PHE A 110 -2.87 12.05 -6.85
CA PHE A 110 -2.21 11.59 -5.64
C PHE A 110 -0.69 11.72 -5.80
N SER A 111 -0.03 12.15 -4.73
CA SER A 111 1.42 12.06 -4.55
C SER A 111 1.75 11.83 -3.09
N ALA A 112 2.82 11.09 -2.83
CA ALA A 112 3.35 10.84 -1.50
C ALA A 112 4.84 10.53 -1.58
N SER A 113 5.55 10.70 -0.47
CA SER A 113 6.86 10.09 -0.27
C SER A 113 6.68 8.83 0.56
N CYS A 114 7.19 7.70 0.08
CA CYS A 114 7.08 6.40 0.72
C CYS A 114 8.39 5.61 0.61
N GLY A 115 8.53 4.60 1.47
CA GLY A 115 9.70 3.73 1.51
C GLY A 115 9.50 2.37 0.86
N GLY A 116 8.30 2.05 0.36
CA GLY A 116 8.05 0.79 -0.32
C GLY A 116 6.77 0.78 -1.15
N ILE A 117 6.79 -0.09 -2.15
CA ILE A 117 5.70 -0.35 -3.09
C ILE A 117 5.58 -1.86 -3.32
N SER A 118 4.36 -2.36 -3.53
CA SER A 118 4.13 -3.81 -3.64
C SER A 118 4.79 -4.47 -4.86
N HIS A 119 5.24 -3.69 -5.85
CA HIS A 119 5.99 -4.19 -7.01
C HIS A 119 7.29 -4.88 -6.62
N GLU A 120 7.90 -4.44 -5.52
CA GLU A 120 9.17 -4.96 -5.02
C GLU A 120 9.00 -6.23 -4.18
N HIS A 121 7.76 -6.63 -3.89
CA HIS A 121 7.43 -7.75 -3.01
C HIS A 121 6.73 -8.85 -3.81
N LEU A 122 7.54 -9.71 -4.44
CA LEU A 122 7.06 -10.80 -5.27
C LEU A 122 6.66 -12.03 -4.43
N HIS A 123 5.43 -12.48 -4.62
CA HIS A 123 4.84 -13.64 -3.95
C HIS A 123 4.66 -14.78 -4.96
N VAL A 124 5.65 -15.67 -5.02
CA VAL A 124 5.55 -16.87 -5.87
C VAL A 124 4.74 -17.94 -5.16
N ARG A 125 3.60 -18.33 -5.76
CA ARG A 125 2.67 -19.32 -5.21
C ARG A 125 2.67 -20.57 -6.09
N PHE A 126 3.02 -21.71 -5.52
CA PHE A 126 2.96 -22.98 -6.23
C PHE A 126 1.55 -23.57 -6.14
N GLY A 127 0.95 -23.87 -7.30
CA GLY A 127 -0.37 -24.52 -7.37
C GLY A 127 -1.56 -23.60 -7.08
N SER A 128 -1.38 -22.27 -7.06
CA SER A 128 -2.50 -21.33 -7.06
C SER A 128 -3.19 -21.31 -8.43
N GLU A 129 -4.50 -21.07 -8.44
CA GLU A 129 -5.26 -20.89 -9.68
C GLU A 129 -4.89 -19.56 -10.36
N GLU A 130 -4.57 -18.53 -9.57
CA GLU A 130 -4.08 -17.23 -10.04
C GLU A 130 -2.55 -17.15 -10.04
N ALA A 131 -2.00 -16.49 -11.07
CA ALA A 131 -0.57 -16.28 -11.26
C ALA A 131 -0.08 -14.89 -10.81
N PHE A 132 -0.80 -14.24 -9.88
CA PHE A 132 -0.43 -12.90 -9.41
C PHE A 132 0.84 -12.92 -8.57
N LEU A 133 1.75 -12.00 -8.89
CA LEU A 133 3.06 -11.89 -8.26
C LEU A 133 3.06 -10.81 -7.17
N THR A 134 2.24 -9.79 -7.29
CA THR A 134 2.19 -8.65 -6.37
C THR A 134 0.80 -8.50 -5.76
N SER A 135 0.74 -7.89 -4.58
CA SER A 135 -0.54 -7.64 -3.90
C SER A 135 -1.49 -6.75 -4.69
N GLY A 136 -0.97 -5.85 -5.53
CA GLY A 136 -1.79 -4.92 -6.31
C GLY A 136 -2.56 -5.58 -7.45
N GLU A 137 -2.06 -6.70 -7.99
CA GLU A 137 -2.75 -7.47 -9.05
C GLU A 137 -4.09 -8.07 -8.60
N TRP A 138 -4.32 -8.18 -7.29
CA TRP A 138 -5.60 -8.64 -6.73
C TRP A 138 -6.73 -7.60 -6.85
N PHE A 139 -6.45 -6.39 -7.33
CA PHE A 139 -7.42 -5.31 -7.53
C PHE A 139 -8.77 -5.73 -8.17
N PRO A 140 -8.82 -6.62 -9.19
CA PRO A 140 -10.09 -7.05 -9.77
C PRO A 140 -11.03 -7.71 -8.75
N TYR A 141 -10.48 -8.38 -7.73
CA TYR A 141 -11.21 -9.14 -6.72
C TYR A 141 -11.47 -8.39 -5.41
N MET A 142 -11.01 -7.14 -5.29
CA MET A 142 -11.32 -6.28 -4.15
C MET A 142 -12.71 -5.65 -4.28
N ASP A 143 -13.37 -5.42 -3.16
CA ASP A 143 -14.72 -4.89 -3.07
C ASP A 143 -14.71 -3.36 -3.25
N LYS A 144 -15.30 -2.85 -4.34
CA LYS A 144 -15.42 -1.41 -4.60
C LYS A 144 -16.69 -0.87 -3.93
N ILE A 145 -16.54 0.14 -3.08
CA ILE A 145 -17.63 0.75 -2.30
C ILE A 145 -17.84 2.23 -2.65
#